data_AF-A0A1M7LA55-F1
#
_entry.id   AF-A0A1M7LA55-F1
#
_cell.length_a   1.000
_cell.length_b   1.000
_cell.length_c   1.000
_cell.angle_alpha   90.00
_cell.angle_beta   90.00
_cell.angle_gamma   90.00
#
_symmetry.space_group_name_H-M   'P 1'
#
loop_
_entity.id
_entity.type
_entity.pdbx_description
1 polymer ?
#
loop_
_entity_poly.entity_id
_entity_poly.type
_entity_poly.pdbx_seq_one_letter_code
_entity_poly.pdbx_strand_id
1 'polypeptide(L)'
;MEAIENKLDPAQSLQMITDVIARTKENIKEHSFLFLLWGWLIAVASFSFFILHTYTSFKLFFLPFPILAFTGIIISFLHYAGKRYESETYIGYYLKKLWLVLGISFILVVFINVVKANPPFTYTLLIGGIGTLVSGLVLRFRPLAFGGVLLLLFSVTSVFIPDVYKPLLHGIAVAMGYLVPGYLLKYSKA
;
A
#
# COMPACT_ATOMS: atom_id res chain seq x y z
N MET A 1 -4.90 5.73 -55.02
CA MET A 1 -4.36 6.72 -54.07
C MET A 1 -3.42 5.96 -53.17
N GLU A 2 -2.13 6.13 -53.43
CA GLU A 2 -1.04 5.48 -52.72
C GLU A 2 -1.06 5.88 -51.24
N ALA A 3 -0.97 4.88 -50.36
CA ALA A 3 -0.70 5.12 -48.95
C ALA A 3 0.69 5.76 -48.86
N ILE A 4 0.72 7.06 -48.54
CA ILE A 4 1.94 7.73 -48.12
C ILE A 4 2.32 7.07 -46.78
N GLU A 5 3.11 6.02 -46.84
CA GLU A 5 3.91 5.56 -45.71
C GLU A 5 4.76 6.77 -45.30
N ASN A 6 4.32 7.48 -44.26
CA ASN A 6 5.15 8.45 -43.56
C ASN A 6 6.36 7.68 -43.04
N LYS A 7 7.46 7.69 -43.82
CA LYS A 7 8.79 7.31 -43.34
C LYS A 7 9.11 8.29 -42.22
N LEU A 8 8.81 7.90 -40.99
CA LEU A 8 9.21 8.62 -39.80
C LEU A 8 10.70 8.93 -39.93
N ASP A 9 11.05 10.21 -39.83
CA ASP A 9 12.44 10.63 -39.84
C ASP A 9 13.21 9.83 -38.75
N PRO A 10 14.45 9.40 -38.99
CA PRO A 10 15.20 8.60 -38.03
C PRO A 10 15.24 9.23 -36.63
N ALA A 11 15.29 10.58 -36.54
CA ALA A 11 15.23 11.27 -35.25
C ALA A 11 13.85 11.18 -34.58
N GLN A 12 12.77 11.25 -35.36
CA GLN A 12 11.40 11.08 -34.85
C GLN A 12 11.13 9.64 -34.37
N SER A 13 11.65 8.64 -35.09
CA SER A 13 11.55 7.23 -34.66
C SER A 13 12.34 6.98 -33.38
N LEU A 14 13.56 7.53 -33.27
CA LEU A 14 14.38 7.45 -32.06
C LEU A 14 13.73 8.18 -30.87
N GLN A 15 13.13 9.35 -31.11
CA GLN A 15 12.37 10.08 -30.09
C GLN A 15 11.14 9.29 -29.64
N MET A 16 10.37 8.71 -30.56
CA MET A 16 9.22 7.87 -30.22
C MET A 16 9.62 6.63 -29.41
N ILE A 17 10.69 5.93 -29.79
CA ILE A 17 11.21 4.78 -29.03
C ILE A 17 11.66 5.23 -27.63
N THR A 18 12.36 6.37 -27.54
CA THR A 18 12.81 6.94 -26.26
C THR A 18 11.62 7.32 -25.39
N ASP A 19 10.58 7.91 -25.95
CA ASP A 19 9.34 8.25 -25.26
C ASP A 19 8.58 7.00 -24.80
N VAL A 20 8.52 5.95 -25.63
CA VAL A 20 7.90 4.67 -25.24
C VAL A 20 8.71 4.02 -24.12
N ILE A 21 10.04 4.00 -24.18
CA ILE A 21 10.92 3.48 -23.12
C ILE A 21 10.75 4.31 -21.84
N ALA A 22 10.71 5.64 -21.95
CA ALA A 22 10.53 6.56 -20.81
C ALA A 22 9.15 6.42 -20.18
N ARG A 23 8.08 6.25 -20.97
CA ARG A 23 6.71 6.00 -20.49
C ARG A 23 6.53 4.60 -19.90
N THR A 24 7.28 3.61 -20.39
CA THR A 24 7.28 2.24 -19.83
C THR A 24 8.01 2.17 -18.50
N LYS A 25 8.94 3.11 -18.26
CA LYS A 25 9.62 3.28 -16.98
C LYS A 25 8.68 3.94 -15.98
N GLU A 26 7.84 3.12 -15.35
CA GLU A 26 6.99 3.52 -14.23
C GLU A 26 7.79 4.36 -13.22
N ASN A 27 7.29 5.53 -12.84
CA ASN A 27 7.93 6.33 -11.80
C ASN A 27 7.62 5.72 -10.43
N ILE A 28 8.40 4.71 -10.04
CA ILE A 28 8.25 3.96 -8.79
C ILE A 28 8.24 4.92 -7.58
N LYS A 29 8.87 6.10 -7.67
CA LYS A 29 8.87 7.11 -6.60
C LYS A 29 7.49 7.66 -6.29
N GLU A 30 6.58 7.74 -7.26
CA GLU A 30 5.23 8.26 -7.00
C GLU A 30 4.45 7.36 -6.04
N HIS A 31 4.66 6.05 -6.14
CA HIS A 31 4.05 5.07 -5.24
C HIS A 31 4.63 5.13 -3.81
N SER A 32 5.83 5.68 -3.63
CA SER A 32 6.51 5.75 -2.32
C SER A 32 5.72 6.57 -1.30
N PHE A 33 5.07 7.64 -1.74
CA PHE A 33 4.32 8.54 -0.89
C PHE A 33 3.13 7.82 -0.25
N LEU A 34 2.37 7.04 -1.03
CA LEU A 34 1.25 6.27 -0.52
C LEU A 34 1.69 5.22 0.50
N PHE A 35 2.75 4.45 0.22
CA PHE A 35 3.25 3.44 1.17
C PHE A 35 3.76 4.07 2.48
N LEU A 36 4.46 5.20 2.40
CA LEU A 36 4.92 5.96 3.58
C LEU A 36 3.73 6.50 4.39
N LEU A 37 2.75 7.11 3.72
CA LEU A 37 1.56 7.68 4.36
C LEU A 37 0.74 6.59 5.07
N TRP A 38 0.40 5.51 4.36
CA TRP A 38 -0.38 4.41 4.92
C TRP A 38 0.40 3.67 6.01
N GLY A 39 1.71 3.48 5.82
CA GLY A 39 2.55 2.86 6.84
C GLY A 39 2.56 3.65 8.16
N TRP A 40 2.75 4.98 8.09
CA TRP A 40 2.72 5.84 9.27
C TRP A 40 1.34 5.87 9.93
N LEU A 41 0.27 6.03 9.14
CA LEU A 41 -1.10 6.03 9.66
C LEU A 41 -1.42 4.73 10.40
N ILE A 42 -1.11 3.58 9.79
CA ILE A 42 -1.42 2.28 10.39
C ILE A 42 -0.54 2.00 11.61
N ALA A 43 0.74 2.39 11.58
CA ALA A 43 1.62 2.24 12.75
C ALA A 43 1.10 3.06 13.94
N VAL A 44 0.80 4.35 13.72
CA VAL A 44 0.26 5.23 14.77
C VAL A 44 -1.11 4.75 15.26
N ALA A 45 -1.98 4.26 14.37
CA ALA A 45 -3.27 3.66 14.75
C ALA A 45 -3.08 2.42 15.63
N SER A 46 -2.12 1.57 15.29
CA SER A 46 -1.82 0.33 16.02
C SER A 46 -1.29 0.60 17.43
N PHE A 47 -0.36 1.56 17.57
CA PHE A 47 0.15 1.98 18.89
C PHE A 47 -0.92 2.69 19.72
N SER A 48 -1.70 3.59 19.12
CA SER A 48 -2.82 4.25 19.79
C SER A 48 -3.85 3.25 20.30
N PHE A 49 -4.20 2.24 19.48
CA PHE A 49 -5.09 1.16 19.88
C PHE A 49 -4.56 0.39 21.10
N PHE A 50 -3.27 0.03 21.10
CA PHE A 50 -2.66 -0.69 22.22
C PHE A 50 -2.68 0.13 23.53
N ILE A 51 -2.37 1.43 23.45
CA ILE A 51 -2.39 2.34 24.60
C ILE A 51 -3.81 2.50 25.13
N LEU A 52 -4.79 2.75 24.26
CA LEU A 52 -6.19 2.90 24.66
C LEU A 52 -6.76 1.61 25.27
N HIS A 53 -6.42 0.45 24.71
CA HIS A 53 -6.85 -0.84 25.24
C HIS A 53 -6.21 -1.17 26.59
N THR A 54 -4.98 -0.73 26.84
CA THR A 54 -4.24 -1.04 28.08
C THR A 54 -4.54 -0.08 29.23
N TYR A 55 -4.73 1.22 28.94
CA TYR A 55 -4.83 2.26 29.97
C TYR A 55 -6.24 2.81 30.17
N THR A 56 -7.22 2.47 29.32
CA THR A 56 -8.54 3.09 29.36
C THR A 56 -9.66 2.07 29.18
N SER A 57 -10.66 2.04 30.07
CA SER A 57 -11.89 1.22 29.96
C SER A 57 -12.87 1.71 28.87
N PHE A 58 -12.36 2.34 27.80
CA PHE A 58 -13.17 2.91 26.74
C PHE A 58 -13.62 1.80 25.78
N LYS A 59 -14.94 1.56 25.69
CA LYS A 59 -15.56 0.58 24.77
C LYS A 59 -15.31 0.89 23.28
N LEU A 60 -14.75 2.05 22.97
CA LEU A 60 -14.47 2.56 21.62
C LEU A 60 -12.98 2.45 21.23
N PHE A 61 -12.25 1.50 21.80
CA PHE A 61 -10.83 1.23 21.48
C PHE A 61 -10.56 1.00 19.98
N PHE A 62 -11.59 0.62 19.20
CA PHE A 62 -11.52 0.40 17.76
C PHE A 62 -11.50 1.69 16.91
N LEU A 63 -11.89 2.86 17.44
CA LEU A 63 -12.03 4.12 16.68
C LEU A 63 -10.76 4.67 15.98
N PRO A 64 -9.52 4.47 16.48
CA PRO A 64 -8.32 4.96 15.82
C PRO A 64 -8.19 4.43 14.38
N PHE A 65 -8.53 3.17 14.12
CA PHE A 65 -8.41 2.58 12.79
C PHE A 65 -9.32 3.22 11.72
N PRO A 66 -10.64 3.32 11.90
CA PRO A 66 -11.53 3.94 10.92
C PRO A 66 -11.28 5.44 10.78
N ILE A 67 -10.94 6.17 11.86
CA ILE A 67 -10.58 7.60 11.76
C ILE A 67 -9.32 7.77 10.89
N LEU A 68 -8.23 7.06 11.23
CA LEU A 68 -6.98 7.20 10.49
C LEU A 68 -7.12 6.71 9.05
N ALA A 69 -7.89 5.63 8.79
CA ALA A 69 -8.21 5.19 7.43
C ALA A 69 -8.98 6.26 6.64
N PHE A 70 -9.98 6.91 7.24
CA PHE A 70 -10.71 8.01 6.60
C PHE A 70 -9.77 9.19 6.27
N THR A 71 -8.91 9.59 7.22
CA THR A 71 -7.94 10.66 6.96
C THR A 71 -6.95 10.27 5.86
N GLY A 72 -6.52 9.01 5.82
CA GLY A 72 -5.63 8.48 4.77
C GLY A 72 -6.27 8.50 3.39
N ILE A 73 -7.55 8.13 3.29
CA ILE A 73 -8.32 8.23 2.04
C ILE A 73 -8.44 9.68 1.59
N ILE A 74 -8.77 10.61 2.49
CA ILE A 74 -8.91 12.04 2.17
C ILE A 74 -7.58 12.61 1.66
N ILE A 75 -6.47 12.35 2.36
CA ILE A 75 -5.16 12.86 1.96
C ILE A 75 -4.71 12.23 0.64
N SER A 76 -4.96 10.93 0.46
CA SER A 76 -4.68 10.25 -0.81
C SER A 76 -5.49 10.90 -1.95
N PHE A 77 -6.78 11.16 -1.74
CA PHE A 77 -7.63 11.77 -2.75
C PHE A 77 -7.19 13.20 -3.10
N LEU A 78 -6.86 14.02 -2.09
CA LEU A 78 -6.33 15.38 -2.28
C LEU A 78 -5.00 15.38 -3.04
N HIS A 79 -4.10 14.45 -2.71
CA HIS A 79 -2.80 14.33 -3.38
C HIS A 79 -2.95 13.93 -4.86
N TYR A 80 -3.90 13.05 -5.16
CA TYR A 80 -4.17 12.61 -6.54
C TYR A 80 -5.01 13.62 -7.34
N ALA A 81 -5.89 14.40 -6.70
CA ALA A 81 -6.70 15.42 -7.37
C ALA A 81 -5.88 16.63 -7.87
N GLY A 82 -4.76 16.93 -7.21
CA GLY A 82 -3.85 18.01 -7.61
C GLY A 82 -2.92 17.67 -8.79
N LYS A 83 -2.83 16.40 -9.20
CA LYS A 83 -1.96 15.96 -10.30
C LYS A 83 -2.77 15.72 -11.57
N ARG A 84 -2.52 16.53 -12.61
CA ARG A 84 -2.94 16.22 -13.99
C ARG A 84 -2.06 15.09 -14.50
N TYR A 85 -2.49 13.84 -14.35
CA TYR A 85 -1.76 12.71 -14.91
C TYR A 85 -1.82 12.78 -16.45
N GLU A 86 -0.68 12.98 -17.09
CA GLU A 86 -0.50 12.66 -18.51
C GLU A 86 -0.51 11.13 -18.63
N SER A 87 -1.67 10.56 -18.93
CA SER A 87 -1.95 9.12 -19.14
C SER A 87 -1.64 8.19 -17.94
N GLU A 88 -2.68 7.54 -17.37
CA GLU A 88 -2.49 6.45 -16.39
C GLU A 88 -1.71 5.29 -17.06
N THR A 89 -0.60 4.86 -16.44
CA THR A 89 0.13 3.67 -16.89
C THR A 89 -0.67 2.40 -16.56
N TYR A 90 -0.43 1.33 -17.32
CA TYR A 90 -1.08 0.03 -17.07
C TYR A 90 -0.81 -0.49 -15.65
N ILE A 91 0.40 -0.31 -15.13
CA ILE A 91 0.79 -0.73 -13.78
C ILE A 91 0.07 0.12 -12.73
N GLY A 92 0.03 1.44 -12.90
CA GLY A 92 -0.70 2.34 -11.99
C GLY A 92 -2.19 1.97 -11.91
N TYR A 93 -2.82 1.71 -13.05
CA TYR A 93 -4.21 1.24 -13.11
C TYR A 93 -4.40 -0.12 -12.40
N TYR A 94 -3.52 -1.09 -12.65
CA TYR A 94 -3.55 -2.40 -12.00
C TYR A 94 -3.43 -2.29 -10.48
N LEU A 95 -2.47 -1.53 -9.98
CA LEU A 95 -2.25 -1.34 -8.54
C LEU A 95 -3.46 -0.66 -7.88
N LYS A 96 -4.04 0.35 -8.52
CA LYS A 96 -5.24 1.03 -8.01
C LYS A 96 -6.41 0.05 -7.88
N LYS A 97 -6.65 -0.81 -8.87
CA LYS A 97 -7.69 -1.84 -8.82
C LYS A 97 -7.40 -2.90 -7.77
N LEU A 98 -6.14 -3.35 -7.65
CA LEU A 98 -5.70 -4.28 -6.62
C LEU A 98 -6.02 -3.73 -5.22
N TRP A 99 -5.60 -2.50 -4.93
CA TRP A 99 -5.85 -1.86 -3.62
C TRP A 99 -7.33 -1.61 -3.34
N LEU A 100 -8.14 -1.33 -4.37
CA LEU A 100 -9.58 -1.23 -4.22
C LEU A 100 -10.19 -2.55 -3.77
N VAL A 101 -9.83 -3.66 -4.41
CA VAL A 101 -10.32 -5.01 -4.04
C VAL A 101 -9.87 -5.38 -2.63
N LEU A 102 -8.59 -5.17 -2.30
CA LEU A 102 -8.06 -5.44 -0.96
C LEU A 102 -8.74 -4.55 0.10
N GLY A 103 -9.03 -3.29 -0.22
CA GLY A 103 -9.79 -2.36 0.62
C GLY A 103 -11.18 -2.89 0.98
N ILE A 104 -11.91 -3.43 0.00
CA ILE A 104 -13.20 -4.09 0.23
C ILE A 104 -13.02 -5.32 1.13
N SER A 105 -11.99 -6.14 0.88
CA SER A 105 -11.68 -7.30 1.71
C SER A 105 -11.35 -6.91 3.16
N PHE A 106 -10.65 -5.79 3.39
CA PHE A 106 -10.38 -5.27 4.73
C PHE A 106 -11.67 -4.96 5.49
N ILE A 107 -12.62 -4.27 4.85
CA ILE A 107 -13.91 -3.92 5.47
C ILE A 107 -14.68 -5.19 5.86
N LEU A 108 -14.73 -6.18 4.96
CA LEU A 108 -15.41 -7.45 5.22
C LEU A 108 -14.76 -8.22 6.38
N VAL A 109 -13.44 -8.33 6.38
CA VAL A 109 -12.70 -9.02 7.46
C VAL A 109 -12.94 -8.35 8.80
N VAL A 110 -12.88 -7.02 8.85
CA VAL A 110 -13.17 -6.25 10.06
C VAL A 110 -14.59 -6.53 10.53
N PHE A 111 -15.58 -6.46 9.64
CA PHE A 111 -16.99 -6.70 9.97
C PHE A 111 -17.20 -8.11 10.56
N ILE A 112 -16.68 -9.14 9.92
CA ILE A 112 -16.79 -10.54 10.38
C ILE A 112 -16.16 -10.71 11.77
N ASN A 113 -14.97 -10.17 11.98
CA ASN A 113 -14.23 -10.32 13.23
C ASN A 113 -14.87 -9.52 14.38
N VAL A 114 -15.41 -8.34 14.10
CA VAL A 114 -16.19 -7.56 15.08
C VAL A 114 -17.44 -8.34 15.52
N VAL A 115 -18.17 -8.97 14.60
CA VAL A 115 -19.34 -9.82 14.93
C VAL A 115 -18.93 -11.05 15.75
N LYS A 116 -17.74 -11.61 15.48
CA LYS A 116 -17.18 -12.76 16.20
C LYS A 116 -16.45 -12.39 17.50
N ALA A 117 -16.38 -11.11 17.86
CA ALA A 117 -15.59 -10.59 18.99
C ALA A 117 -14.10 -10.95 18.97
N ASN A 118 -13.55 -11.25 17.79
CA ASN A 118 -12.13 -11.56 17.59
C ASN A 118 -11.39 -10.34 17.04
N PRO A 119 -10.13 -10.12 17.40
CA PRO A 119 -9.35 -9.03 16.83
C PRO A 119 -8.98 -9.30 15.35
N PRO A 120 -9.26 -8.36 14.41
CA PRO A 120 -9.05 -8.58 12.98
C PRO A 120 -7.58 -8.53 12.52
N PHE A 121 -6.63 -8.25 13.42
CA PHE A 121 -5.23 -7.91 13.09
C PHE A 121 -4.49 -8.98 12.27
N THR A 122 -4.75 -10.26 12.53
CA THR A 122 -4.09 -11.36 11.81
C THR A 122 -4.43 -11.34 10.31
N TYR A 123 -5.72 -11.19 10.01
CA TYR A 123 -6.22 -11.21 8.64
C TYR A 123 -5.91 -9.90 7.91
N THR A 124 -5.87 -8.77 8.62
CA THR A 124 -5.48 -7.48 8.04
C THR A 124 -4.00 -7.51 7.63
N LEU A 125 -3.11 -8.10 8.44
CA LEU A 125 -1.71 -8.34 8.08
C LEU A 125 -1.58 -9.23 6.83
N LEU A 126 -2.40 -10.27 6.73
CA LEU A 126 -2.38 -11.18 5.58
C LEU A 126 -2.76 -10.45 4.28
N ILE A 127 -3.88 -9.71 4.29
CA ILE A 127 -4.35 -8.96 3.13
C ILE A 127 -3.35 -7.86 2.74
N GLY A 128 -2.84 -7.12 3.73
CA GLY A 128 -1.83 -6.08 3.51
C GLY A 128 -0.51 -6.65 2.97
N GLY A 129 -0.09 -7.80 3.49
CA GLY A 129 1.10 -8.53 3.01
C GLY A 129 0.96 -8.99 1.56
N ILE A 130 -0.19 -9.54 1.17
CA ILE A 130 -0.48 -9.92 -0.23
C ILE A 130 -0.41 -8.68 -1.13
N GLY A 131 -1.13 -7.61 -0.78
CA GLY A 131 -1.14 -6.38 -1.58
C GLY A 131 0.24 -5.79 -1.77
N THR A 132 1.03 -5.79 -0.70
CA THR A 132 2.39 -5.22 -0.70
C THR A 132 3.37 -6.09 -1.45
N LEU A 133 3.28 -7.42 -1.32
CA LEU A 133 4.11 -8.36 -2.05
C LEU A 133 3.83 -8.27 -3.56
N VAL A 134 2.56 -8.31 -3.96
CA VAL A 134 2.15 -8.14 -5.36
C VAL A 134 2.62 -6.79 -5.88
N SER A 135 2.41 -5.70 -5.11
CA SER A 135 2.88 -4.37 -5.49
C SER A 135 4.40 -4.35 -5.70
N GLY A 136 5.18 -4.96 -4.81
CA GLY A 136 6.64 -5.06 -4.90
C GLY A 136 7.11 -5.86 -6.10
N LEU A 137 6.44 -6.97 -6.42
CA LEU A 137 6.76 -7.81 -7.58
C LEU A 137 6.42 -7.11 -8.90
N VAL A 138 5.25 -6.47 -8.99
CA VAL A 138 4.79 -5.75 -10.20
C VAL A 138 5.68 -4.52 -10.45
N LEU A 139 6.04 -3.77 -9.40
CA LEU A 139 6.97 -2.64 -9.51
C LEU A 139 8.44 -3.08 -9.65
N ARG A 140 8.72 -4.40 -9.65
CA ARG A 140 10.08 -4.98 -9.66
C ARG A 140 11.01 -4.39 -8.59
N PHE A 141 10.45 -3.94 -7.47
CA PHE A 141 11.18 -3.34 -6.37
C PHE A 141 11.35 -4.33 -5.23
N ARG A 142 12.52 -4.98 -5.20
CA ARG A 142 12.85 -6.05 -4.24
C ARG A 142 12.60 -5.67 -2.77
N PRO A 143 12.92 -4.46 -2.28
CA PRO A 143 12.65 -4.12 -0.89
C PRO A 143 11.16 -4.13 -0.54
N LEU A 144 10.27 -3.71 -1.46
CA LEU A 144 8.82 -3.73 -1.22
C LEU A 144 8.28 -5.17 -1.23
N ALA A 145 8.81 -6.02 -2.12
CA ALA A 145 8.50 -7.45 -2.10
C ALA A 145 8.92 -8.10 -0.77
N PHE A 146 10.13 -7.80 -0.27
CA PHE A 146 10.60 -8.26 1.03
C PHE A 146 9.71 -7.78 2.18
N GLY A 147 9.26 -6.52 2.14
CA GLY A 147 8.31 -5.97 3.10
C GLY A 147 6.97 -6.74 3.11
N GLY A 148 6.46 -7.10 1.93
CA GLY A 148 5.27 -7.95 1.78
C GLY A 148 5.46 -9.35 2.37
N VAL A 149 6.58 -10.03 2.08
CA VAL A 149 6.90 -11.34 2.68
C VAL A 149 6.97 -11.24 4.20
N LEU A 150 7.62 -10.20 4.71
CA LEU A 150 7.76 -9.96 6.14
C LEU A 150 6.39 -9.82 6.82
N LEU A 151 5.47 -9.05 6.24
CA LEU A 151 4.10 -8.92 6.75
C LEU A 151 3.33 -10.26 6.77
N LEU A 152 3.52 -11.10 5.75
CA LEU A 152 2.92 -12.43 5.72
C LEU A 152 3.48 -13.32 6.83
N LEU A 153 4.79 -13.27 7.08
CA LEU A 153 5.40 -13.99 8.19
C LEU A 153 4.82 -13.52 9.54
N PHE A 154 4.70 -12.21 9.75
CA PHE A 154 4.08 -11.67 10.96
C PHE A 154 2.59 -12.06 11.11
N SER A 155 1.85 -12.19 10.01
CA SER A 155 0.49 -12.71 10.04
C SER A 155 0.43 -14.14 10.59
N VAL A 156 1.33 -15.02 10.14
CA VAL A 156 1.42 -16.39 10.66
C VAL A 156 1.81 -16.39 12.14
N THR A 157 2.82 -15.61 12.52
CA THR A 157 3.26 -15.51 13.93
C THR A 157 2.16 -14.96 14.84
N SER A 158 1.30 -14.07 14.34
CA SER A 158 0.16 -13.49 15.08
C SER A 158 -0.83 -14.55 15.56
N VAL A 159 -0.93 -15.71 14.90
CA VAL A 159 -1.84 -16.81 15.32
C VAL A 159 -1.44 -17.41 16.67
N PHE A 160 -0.14 -17.39 16.99
CA PHE A 160 0.40 -17.98 18.23
C PHE A 160 0.48 -16.98 19.39
N ILE A 161 0.12 -15.72 19.15
CA ILE A 161 0.27 -14.64 20.12
C ILE A 161 -1.10 -14.31 20.75
N PRO A 162 -1.16 -14.02 22.07
CA PRO A 162 -2.39 -13.59 22.73
C PRO A 162 -2.97 -12.30 22.11
N ASP A 163 -4.30 -12.19 22.08
CA ASP A 163 -5.04 -11.09 21.44
C ASP A 163 -4.59 -9.69 21.87
N VAL A 164 -4.14 -9.55 23.12
CA VAL A 164 -3.65 -8.29 23.70
C VAL A 164 -2.42 -7.74 22.97
N TYR A 165 -1.54 -8.62 22.47
CA TYR A 165 -0.29 -8.20 21.82
C TYR A 165 -0.36 -8.13 20.29
N LYS A 166 -1.44 -8.64 19.69
CA LYS A 166 -1.66 -8.59 18.23
C LYS A 166 -1.62 -7.17 17.63
N PRO A 167 -2.18 -6.11 18.27
CA PRO A 167 -2.06 -4.75 17.77
C PRO A 167 -0.61 -4.24 17.76
N LEU A 168 0.18 -4.61 18.77
CA LEU A 168 1.58 -4.21 18.86
C LEU A 168 2.42 -4.88 17.76
N LEU A 169 2.20 -6.19 17.55
CA LEU A 169 2.80 -6.94 16.46
C LEU A 169 2.44 -6.32 15.11
N HIS A 170 1.17 -5.94 14.92
CA HIS A 170 0.68 -5.29 13.71
C HIS A 170 1.41 -3.97 13.43
N GLY A 171 1.57 -3.10 14.45
CA GLY A 171 2.30 -1.85 14.31
C GLY A 171 3.77 -2.05 13.93
N ILE A 172 4.45 -2.99 14.57
CA ILE A 172 5.85 -3.32 14.28
C ILE A 172 6.00 -3.91 12.87
N ALA A 173 5.12 -4.83 12.49
CA ALA A 173 5.13 -5.48 11.19
C ALA A 173 4.92 -4.46 10.07
N VAL A 174 3.99 -3.51 10.23
CA VAL A 174 3.77 -2.43 9.26
C VAL A 174 4.91 -1.42 9.24
N ALA A 175 5.51 -1.09 10.39
CA ALA A 175 6.70 -0.27 10.43
C ALA A 175 7.84 -0.89 9.60
N MET A 176 8.13 -2.18 9.79
CA MET A 176 9.17 -2.87 9.04
C MET A 176 8.78 -3.15 7.59
N GLY A 177 7.52 -3.48 7.34
CA GLY A 177 7.02 -3.89 6.03
C GLY A 177 6.70 -2.75 5.07
N TYR A 178 6.33 -1.56 5.56
CA TYR A 178 5.95 -0.41 4.73
C TYR A 178 6.93 0.76 4.85
N LEU A 179 7.38 1.15 6.05
CA LEU A 179 8.25 2.32 6.20
C LEU A 179 9.63 2.04 5.63
N VAL A 180 10.24 0.90 5.95
CA VAL A 180 11.57 0.54 5.46
C VAL A 180 11.62 0.54 3.92
N PRO A 181 10.76 -0.22 3.20
CA PRO A 181 10.76 -0.15 1.74
C PRO A 181 10.28 1.20 1.21
N GLY A 182 9.37 1.89 1.90
CA GLY A 182 8.89 3.22 1.50
C GLY A 182 9.99 4.28 1.49
N TYR A 183 10.85 4.31 2.52
CA TYR A 183 12.02 5.18 2.55
C TYR A 183 13.06 4.76 1.49
N LEU A 184 13.30 3.46 1.31
CA LEU A 184 14.17 2.97 0.24
C LEU A 184 13.65 3.35 -1.16
N LEU A 185 12.33 3.33 -1.38
CA LEU A 185 11.68 3.76 -2.62
C LEU A 185 11.90 5.25 -2.88
N LYS A 186 11.81 6.07 -1.82
CA LYS A 186 12.02 7.53 -1.87
C LYS A 186 13.48 7.88 -2.24
N TYR A 187 14.45 7.13 -1.74
CA TYR A 187 15.87 7.35 -2.01
C TYR A 187 16.44 6.56 -3.21
N SER A 188 15.65 5.68 -3.83
CA SER A 188 16.05 4.97 -5.05
C SER A 188 16.33 5.97 -6.17
N LYS A 189 17.48 5.82 -6.86
CA LYS A 189 17.74 6.62 -8.07
C LYS A 189 16.67 6.29 -9.12
N ALA A 190 16.14 7.34 -9.75
CA ALA A 190 15.16 7.22 -10.83
C ALA A 190 15.84 6.63 -12.06
#